data_AF-A0A6C0L2X5-F1
#
_entry.id   AF-A0A6C0L2X5-F1
#
_cell.length_a   1.000
_cell.length_b   1.000
_cell.length_c   1.000
_cell.angle_alpha   90.00
_cell.angle_beta   90.00
_cell.angle_gamma   90.00
#
_symmetry.space_group_name_H-M   'P 1'
#
loop_
_entity.id
_entity.type
_entity.pdbx_description
1 polymer ?
#
loop_
_entity_poly.entity_id
_entity_poly.type
_entity_poly.pdbx_seq_one_letter_code
_entity_poly.pdbx_strand_id
1 'polypeptide(L)'
;MKDKLFMLAKLFIKGMMAPRSDPDCLPPEGWYMAEKFDGYRARYTGKEKKKVFLSRNQKEFVGTPEWFLNMIPKEELDGELWCGRDNFNAMGVVRKHDPDPEEWIDIKFVVYDLPEHDGPFRERLIELNKIVQKGKDQWEIDKKQYPPPFRSLDYPVIVAEQNKIESYEQMDSYYKNIIDNGGEGIIIKDPESQYEDGRSNYMLKVKPSFDEECIIVDYKEGKGKYSGLLGGFICKPLINHDTYHVIDTNEKHEFALSGMDDEIRNGYMNTHPVGTVISYEHSGKTGTGKPRFARYLRKRDDVVIMDKVQSEHKGTEKIQNITKILSEIADFEKMKGQSFKSASYRKVVNELKKLKDDSELIKDNLLAMKGVGTSIFEKIEQILDTGTCPLYEKIKKDDSVDSKKVLMGIHGVGPKKAKELLDEGLDTIQKLRQCEDISQILNAKQMIGLKHYEDLNERIPREEIENHEDILQKMLHMIDPEAEMTIAGSYRRGCETSGDIDVLLKSTNKTVFKRYIKALSDIRYLIDDLANGTKKYNGVSKCGKDGKSRRIDIMYTTPDEYPFAILYFTGSKDFNTKMRNEVNEKGLSMNEYCLSDSNTKERINHTFRVEEDIFKYLDIQYVEPTKR
;
A
#
# COMPACT_ATOMS: atom_id res chain seq x y z
N MET A 1 15.38 -36.96 -30.48
CA MET A 1 15.59 -36.16 -29.26
C MET A 1 14.22 -35.75 -28.76
N LYS A 2 13.93 -35.84 -27.46
CA LYS A 2 12.69 -35.23 -26.93
C LYS A 2 12.81 -33.73 -27.13
N ASP A 3 11.79 -33.08 -27.68
CA ASP A 3 11.76 -31.61 -27.71
C ASP A 3 11.92 -31.13 -26.27
N LYS A 4 12.98 -30.38 -25.98
CA LYS A 4 13.13 -29.72 -24.66
C LYS A 4 11.95 -28.76 -24.54
N LEU A 5 11.27 -28.65 -23.39
CA LEU A 5 10.09 -27.79 -23.27
C LEU A 5 10.46 -26.46 -22.60
N PHE A 6 10.81 -26.50 -21.32
CA PHE A 6 11.18 -25.31 -20.54
C PHE A 6 12.18 -25.66 -19.44
N MET A 7 13.30 -24.94 -19.39
CA MET A 7 14.16 -24.91 -18.21
C MET A 7 13.46 -24.12 -17.10
N LEU A 8 13.43 -24.62 -15.87
CA LEU A 8 12.72 -24.04 -14.72
C LEU A 8 13.66 -23.83 -13.53
N ALA A 9 13.51 -22.70 -12.85
CA ALA A 9 14.42 -22.32 -11.77
C ALA A 9 14.09 -22.98 -10.43
N LYS A 10 15.13 -23.33 -9.64
CA LYS A 10 15.06 -23.61 -8.19
C LYS A 10 15.18 -22.33 -7.37
N LEU A 11 14.88 -22.38 -6.08
CA LEU A 11 15.10 -21.22 -5.19
C LEU A 11 16.59 -21.14 -4.83
N PHE A 12 17.17 -19.94 -4.92
CA PHE A 12 18.50 -19.65 -4.41
C PHE A 12 18.46 -19.50 -2.88
N ILE A 13 19.44 -20.09 -2.18
CA ILE A 13 19.64 -19.95 -0.75
C ILE A 13 21.13 -19.63 -0.55
N LYS A 14 21.46 -18.61 0.25
CA LYS A 14 22.85 -18.25 0.52
C LYS A 14 23.61 -19.45 1.11
N GLY A 15 24.77 -19.77 0.55
CA GLY A 15 25.58 -20.91 0.95
C GLY A 15 25.09 -22.26 0.43
N MET A 16 24.11 -22.29 -0.48
CA MET A 16 23.74 -23.54 -1.15
C MET A 16 24.84 -23.99 -2.11
N MET A 17 25.12 -25.29 -2.10
CA MET A 17 25.93 -25.92 -3.14
C MET A 17 25.02 -26.19 -4.35
N ALA A 18 25.51 -25.91 -5.57
CA ALA A 18 24.87 -26.42 -6.78
C ALA A 18 25.07 -27.97 -6.86
N PRO A 19 24.49 -28.70 -7.83
CA PRO A 19 24.10 -30.10 -7.64
C PRO A 19 25.20 -31.07 -7.16
N ARG A 20 24.77 -32.15 -6.48
CA ARG A 20 25.59 -33.23 -5.85
C ARG A 20 26.76 -33.81 -6.68
N SER A 21 26.81 -33.56 -7.99
CA SER A 21 27.84 -34.05 -8.91
C SER A 21 29.09 -33.15 -8.98
N ASP A 22 28.99 -31.88 -8.59
CA ASP A 22 30.11 -30.94 -8.57
C ASP A 22 30.14 -30.19 -7.22
N PRO A 23 30.92 -30.69 -6.24
CA PRO A 23 31.02 -30.08 -4.92
C PRO A 23 31.76 -28.73 -4.92
N ASP A 24 32.45 -28.37 -6.00
CA ASP A 24 33.21 -27.12 -6.11
C ASP A 24 32.37 -25.98 -6.72
N CYS A 25 31.16 -26.29 -7.23
CA CYS A 25 30.24 -25.30 -7.78
C CYS A 25 29.50 -24.54 -6.67
N LEU A 26 29.99 -23.34 -6.36
CA LEU A 26 29.49 -22.45 -5.30
C LEU A 26 28.83 -21.19 -5.89
N PRO A 27 27.51 -21.19 -6.17
CA PRO A 27 26.81 -19.97 -6.59
C PRO A 27 26.79 -18.92 -5.46
N PRO A 28 26.72 -17.61 -5.78
CA PRO A 28 26.38 -17.07 -7.10
C PRO A 28 27.58 -16.51 -7.88
N GLU A 29 28.80 -16.50 -7.33
CA GLU A 29 29.95 -15.86 -7.99
C GLU A 29 30.32 -16.54 -9.31
N GLY A 30 30.59 -15.75 -10.34
CA GLY A 30 30.85 -16.21 -11.70
C GLY A 30 29.59 -16.55 -12.52
N TRP A 31 28.41 -16.60 -11.89
CA TRP A 31 27.15 -16.85 -12.59
C TRP A 31 26.61 -15.56 -13.22
N TYR A 32 25.62 -15.68 -14.11
CA TYR A 32 24.92 -14.53 -14.69
C TYR A 32 23.61 -14.28 -13.97
N MET A 33 23.31 -13.02 -13.63
CA MET A 33 22.02 -12.57 -13.10
C MET A 33 21.24 -11.76 -14.14
N ALA A 34 19.92 -11.87 -14.08
CA ALA A 34 18.98 -11.06 -14.84
C ALA A 34 17.69 -10.82 -14.04
N GLU A 35 16.96 -9.76 -14.38
CA GLU A 35 15.62 -9.52 -13.83
C GLU A 35 14.70 -10.73 -14.04
N LYS A 36 13.97 -11.08 -12.98
CA LYS A 36 12.85 -11.99 -13.07
C LYS A 36 11.60 -11.18 -13.39
N PHE A 37 11.21 -11.24 -14.66
CA PHE A 37 9.96 -10.65 -15.13
C PHE A 37 8.74 -11.42 -14.59
N ASP A 38 7.59 -10.75 -14.61
CA ASP A 38 6.31 -11.15 -14.05
C ASP A 38 5.25 -11.48 -15.11
N GLY A 39 5.64 -11.69 -16.37
CA GLY A 39 4.76 -11.93 -17.51
C GLY A 39 4.33 -13.40 -17.72
N TYR A 40 3.85 -13.71 -18.94
CA TYR A 40 3.51 -15.07 -19.33
C TYR A 40 4.68 -15.76 -20.01
N ARG A 41 5.27 -16.74 -19.32
CA ARG A 41 6.29 -17.62 -19.89
C ARG A 41 5.82 -18.18 -21.24
N ALA A 42 6.61 -17.94 -22.27
CA ALA A 42 6.29 -18.32 -23.63
C ALA A 42 7.53 -18.84 -24.37
N ARG A 43 7.32 -19.87 -25.17
CA ARG A 43 8.31 -20.36 -26.12
C ARG A 43 7.82 -20.06 -27.52
N TYR A 44 8.64 -19.38 -28.31
CA TYR A 44 8.36 -19.19 -29.72
C TYR A 44 8.90 -20.39 -30.50
N THR A 45 8.09 -20.93 -31.41
CA THR A 45 8.52 -21.93 -32.39
C THR A 45 8.08 -21.51 -33.79
N GLY A 46 9.01 -21.64 -34.73
CA GLY A 46 8.79 -21.50 -36.17
C GLY A 46 8.85 -22.83 -36.92
N LYS A 47 8.80 -23.98 -36.21
CA LYS A 47 8.83 -25.32 -36.82
C LYS A 47 7.65 -25.51 -37.80
N GLU A 48 7.89 -26.26 -38.86
CA GLU A 48 6.87 -26.67 -39.85
C GLU A 48 6.12 -25.51 -40.55
N LYS A 49 6.73 -24.31 -40.63
CA LYS A 49 6.13 -23.07 -41.18
C LYS A 49 4.99 -22.49 -40.34
N LYS A 50 4.74 -23.00 -39.13
CA LYS A 50 3.75 -22.44 -38.20
C LYS A 50 4.47 -21.59 -37.15
N LYS A 51 4.30 -20.26 -37.20
CA LYS A 51 4.86 -19.33 -36.20
C LYS A 51 3.89 -19.22 -35.03
N VAL A 52 4.25 -19.73 -33.85
CA VAL A 52 3.38 -19.69 -32.67
C VAL A 52 4.16 -19.47 -31.39
N PHE A 53 3.49 -18.89 -30.40
CA PHE A 53 3.92 -18.92 -29.01
C PHE A 53 3.20 -20.05 -28.26
N LEU A 54 3.97 -20.84 -27.52
CA LEU A 54 3.49 -21.91 -26.66
C LEU A 54 3.73 -21.54 -25.19
N SER A 55 2.70 -21.67 -24.38
CA SER A 55 2.80 -21.55 -22.92
C SER A 55 3.50 -22.76 -22.30
N ARG A 56 3.82 -22.67 -21.00
CA ARG A 56 4.39 -23.78 -20.21
C ARG A 56 3.61 -25.10 -20.32
N ASN A 57 2.29 -25.01 -20.45
CA ASN A 57 1.41 -26.17 -20.57
C ASN A 57 1.21 -26.61 -22.03
N GLN A 58 2.08 -26.17 -22.94
CA GLN A 58 2.02 -26.44 -24.39
C GLN A 58 0.72 -25.97 -25.05
N LYS A 59 0.05 -24.96 -24.45
CA LYS A 59 -1.10 -24.29 -25.08
C LYS A 59 -0.63 -23.11 -25.90
N GLU A 60 -1.14 -23.02 -27.13
CA GLU A 60 -0.87 -21.92 -28.06
C GLU A 60 -1.53 -20.62 -27.59
N PHE A 61 -0.79 -19.51 -27.70
CA PHE A 61 -1.36 -18.16 -27.59
C PHE A 61 -2.00 -17.78 -28.93
N VAL A 62 -3.16 -18.37 -29.20
CA VAL A 62 -3.85 -18.32 -30.51
C VAL A 62 -4.18 -16.90 -31.00
N GLY A 63 -4.33 -15.94 -30.09
CA GLY A 63 -4.57 -14.53 -30.43
C GLY A 63 -3.32 -13.73 -30.75
N THR A 64 -2.14 -14.33 -30.98
CA THR A 64 -0.95 -13.52 -31.30
C THR A 64 -1.13 -12.85 -32.68
N PRO A 65 -1.11 -11.51 -32.79
CA PRO A 65 -1.31 -10.83 -34.06
C PRO A 65 -0.21 -11.16 -35.08
N GLU A 66 -0.58 -11.18 -36.35
CA GLU A 66 0.34 -11.53 -37.44
C GLU A 66 1.55 -10.58 -37.50
N TRP A 67 1.35 -9.28 -37.25
CA TRP A 67 2.44 -8.30 -37.21
C TRP A 67 3.48 -8.65 -36.15
N PHE A 68 3.04 -9.11 -34.97
CA PHE A 68 3.92 -9.47 -33.87
C PHE A 68 4.70 -10.76 -34.18
N LEU A 69 4.04 -11.78 -34.72
CA LEU A 69 4.68 -13.02 -35.18
C LEU A 69 5.70 -12.78 -36.30
N ASN A 70 5.45 -11.79 -37.17
CA ASN A 70 6.36 -11.47 -38.25
C ASN A 70 7.66 -10.80 -37.80
N MET A 71 7.68 -10.21 -36.61
CA MET A 71 8.88 -9.61 -36.02
C MET A 71 9.80 -10.62 -35.36
N ILE A 72 9.29 -11.79 -34.98
CA ILE A 72 10.11 -12.77 -34.26
C ILE A 72 11.09 -13.44 -35.23
N PRO A 73 12.37 -13.62 -34.84
CA PRO A 73 13.35 -14.38 -35.63
C PRO A 73 12.86 -15.81 -35.92
N LYS A 74 13.55 -16.54 -36.81
CA LYS A 74 13.11 -17.89 -37.21
C LYS A 74 13.49 -18.94 -36.18
N GLU A 75 14.50 -18.65 -35.39
CA GLU A 75 15.07 -19.48 -34.35
C GLU A 75 14.06 -19.70 -33.21
N GLU A 76 14.14 -20.84 -32.54
CA GLU A 76 13.30 -21.09 -31.36
C GLU A 76 13.86 -20.33 -30.16
N LEU A 77 12.98 -19.60 -29.49
CA LEU A 77 13.34 -18.70 -28.40
C LEU A 77 12.52 -19.04 -27.16
N ASP A 78 13.19 -19.09 -26.02
CA ASP A 78 12.56 -19.26 -24.72
C ASP A 78 12.61 -17.93 -23.95
N GLY A 79 11.45 -17.47 -23.52
CA GLY A 79 11.28 -16.12 -23.01
C GLY A 79 9.95 -15.93 -22.28
N GLU A 80 9.51 -14.69 -22.24
CA GLU A 80 8.28 -14.27 -21.58
C GLU A 80 7.63 -13.14 -22.36
N LEU A 81 6.32 -13.25 -22.56
CA LEU A 81 5.52 -12.12 -23.02
C LEU A 81 5.26 -11.19 -21.83
N TRP A 82 5.58 -9.91 -21.97
CA TRP A 82 5.63 -8.95 -20.87
C TRP A 82 5.24 -7.54 -21.34
N CYS A 83 4.57 -6.75 -20.51
CA CYS A 83 4.07 -5.42 -20.88
C CYS A 83 4.50 -4.30 -19.93
N GLY A 84 5.61 -4.50 -19.21
CA GLY A 84 6.07 -3.57 -18.19
C GLY A 84 5.81 -4.08 -16.77
N ARG A 85 6.54 -3.52 -15.80
CA ARG A 85 6.37 -3.83 -14.36
C ARG A 85 4.98 -3.40 -13.90
N ASP A 86 4.42 -4.15 -12.94
CA ASP A 86 3.08 -3.93 -12.36
C ASP A 86 1.91 -3.98 -13.36
N ASN A 87 2.15 -4.35 -14.63
CA ASN A 87 1.13 -4.41 -15.67
C ASN A 87 0.61 -5.84 -15.92
N PHE A 88 0.85 -6.80 -15.03
CA PHE A 88 0.39 -8.19 -15.20
C PHE A 88 -1.12 -8.32 -15.46
N ASN A 89 -1.95 -7.42 -14.89
CA ASN A 89 -3.39 -7.41 -15.17
C ASN A 89 -3.71 -7.09 -16.64
N ALA A 90 -2.90 -6.25 -17.30
CA ALA A 90 -3.02 -5.96 -18.73
C ALA A 90 -2.58 -7.13 -19.62
N MET A 91 -1.77 -8.06 -19.11
CA MET A 91 -1.36 -9.28 -19.82
C MET A 91 -2.53 -10.23 -20.14
N GLY A 92 -3.76 -9.94 -19.73
CA GLY A 92 -4.95 -10.66 -20.20
C GLY A 92 -5.06 -10.72 -21.73
N VAL A 93 -4.54 -9.70 -22.44
CA VAL A 93 -4.56 -9.61 -23.91
C VAL A 93 -3.94 -10.82 -24.60
N VAL A 94 -2.81 -11.36 -24.10
CA VAL A 94 -2.10 -12.45 -24.81
C VAL A 94 -2.88 -13.76 -24.83
N ARG A 95 -3.90 -13.88 -23.98
CA ARG A 95 -4.76 -15.07 -23.87
C ARG A 95 -6.10 -14.93 -24.59
N LYS A 96 -6.39 -13.76 -25.17
CA LYS A 96 -7.62 -13.57 -25.96
C LYS A 96 -7.55 -14.44 -27.22
N HIS A 97 -8.69 -14.96 -27.64
CA HIS A 97 -8.78 -15.72 -28.89
C HIS A 97 -8.79 -14.80 -30.11
N ASP A 98 -9.40 -13.63 -29.98
CA ASP A 98 -9.52 -12.61 -31.03
C ASP A 98 -9.18 -11.23 -30.43
N PRO A 99 -7.88 -10.91 -30.24
CA PRO A 99 -7.48 -9.61 -29.73
C PRO A 99 -7.41 -8.57 -30.84
N ASP A 100 -7.67 -7.32 -30.48
CA ASP A 100 -7.36 -6.19 -31.34
C ASP A 100 -5.83 -6.09 -31.48
N PRO A 101 -5.26 -6.09 -32.70
CA PRO A 101 -3.82 -5.99 -32.92
C PRO A 101 -3.14 -4.80 -32.21
N GLU A 102 -3.86 -3.71 -31.93
CA GLU A 102 -3.33 -2.56 -31.20
C GLU A 102 -3.12 -2.84 -29.70
N GLU A 103 -3.88 -3.77 -29.10
CA GLU A 103 -3.69 -4.16 -27.69
C GLU A 103 -2.33 -4.85 -27.45
N TRP A 104 -1.66 -5.28 -28.52
CA TRP A 104 -0.33 -5.89 -28.46
C TRP A 104 0.83 -4.89 -28.59
N ILE A 105 0.55 -3.59 -28.80
CA ILE A 105 1.57 -2.55 -28.98
C ILE A 105 2.56 -2.49 -27.80
N ASP A 106 2.03 -2.61 -26.58
CA ASP A 106 2.81 -2.53 -25.35
C ASP A 106 3.42 -3.89 -24.95
N ILE A 107 3.10 -4.98 -25.65
CA ILE A 107 3.67 -6.30 -25.39
C ILE A 107 5.09 -6.38 -25.96
N LYS A 108 6.00 -6.91 -25.15
CA LYS A 108 7.36 -7.28 -25.51
C LYS A 108 7.54 -8.77 -25.32
N PHE A 109 8.40 -9.37 -26.14
CA PHE A 109 8.88 -10.72 -25.92
C PHE A 109 10.30 -10.65 -25.35
N VAL A 110 10.40 -10.84 -24.04
CA VAL A 110 11.67 -10.82 -23.32
C VAL A 110 12.30 -12.20 -23.40
N VAL A 111 13.38 -12.33 -24.15
CA VAL A 111 14.04 -13.62 -24.41
C VAL A 111 15.15 -13.89 -23.42
N TYR A 112 15.22 -15.14 -22.96
CA TYR A 112 16.13 -15.59 -21.92
C TYR A 112 17.18 -16.59 -22.40
N ASP A 113 16.89 -17.35 -23.45
CA ASP A 113 17.74 -18.47 -23.87
C ASP A 113 17.45 -19.00 -25.28
N LEU A 114 18.35 -19.84 -25.79
CA LEU A 114 18.20 -20.64 -27.02
C LEU A 114 18.09 -22.13 -26.69
N PRO A 115 16.89 -22.70 -26.59
CA PRO A 115 16.72 -24.11 -26.18
C PRO A 115 17.41 -25.14 -27.08
N GLU A 116 17.48 -24.83 -28.39
CA GLU A 116 17.97 -25.73 -29.43
C GLU A 116 19.48 -25.57 -29.73
N HIS A 117 20.18 -24.69 -29.02
CA HIS A 117 21.63 -24.53 -29.16
C HIS A 117 22.35 -25.51 -28.22
N ASP A 118 23.31 -26.28 -28.74
CA ASP A 118 24.00 -27.37 -28.01
C ASP A 118 25.14 -26.91 -27.08
N GLY A 119 25.57 -25.66 -27.21
CA GLY A 119 26.60 -25.04 -26.35
C GLY A 119 26.10 -24.63 -24.95
N PRO A 120 27.05 -24.36 -24.02
CA PRO A 120 26.77 -23.83 -22.68
C PRO A 120 26.11 -22.44 -22.71
N PHE A 121 25.49 -22.02 -21.59
CA PHE A 121 24.71 -20.78 -21.52
C PHE A 121 25.46 -19.54 -22.02
N ARG A 122 26.76 -19.42 -21.72
CA ARG A 122 27.59 -18.29 -22.21
C ARG A 122 27.61 -18.19 -23.75
N GLU A 123 27.65 -19.32 -24.46
CA GLU A 123 27.68 -19.36 -25.92
C GLU A 123 26.29 -19.07 -26.48
N ARG A 124 25.25 -19.65 -25.83
CA ARG A 124 23.85 -19.38 -26.19
C ARG A 124 23.51 -17.90 -26.05
N LEU A 125 23.99 -17.23 -25.01
CA LEU A 125 23.77 -15.81 -24.80
C LEU A 125 24.42 -14.95 -25.90
N ILE A 126 25.64 -15.28 -26.32
CA ILE A 126 26.31 -14.58 -27.42
C ILE A 126 25.49 -14.72 -28.70
N GLU A 127 25.04 -15.93 -29.02
CA GLU A 127 24.25 -16.19 -30.21
C GLU A 127 22.85 -15.54 -30.15
N LEU A 128 22.21 -15.55 -28.98
CA LEU A 128 20.94 -14.89 -28.72
C LEU A 128 20.99 -13.40 -29.07
N ASN A 129 22.03 -12.72 -28.61
CA ASN A 129 22.22 -11.30 -28.89
C ASN A 129 22.38 -11.03 -30.38
N LYS A 130 23.11 -11.87 -31.13
CA LYS A 130 23.22 -11.73 -32.60
C LYS A 130 21.87 -11.90 -33.29
N ILE A 131 21.09 -12.90 -32.89
CA ILE A 131 19.78 -13.20 -33.47
C ILE A 131 18.81 -12.05 -33.25
N VAL A 132 18.73 -11.53 -32.02
CA VAL A 132 17.85 -10.40 -31.68
C VAL A 132 18.31 -9.12 -32.40
N GLN A 133 19.62 -8.85 -32.47
CA GLN A 133 20.14 -7.69 -33.19
C GLN A 133 19.81 -7.75 -34.69
N LYS A 134 19.99 -8.91 -35.33
CA LYS A 134 19.61 -9.12 -36.73
C LYS A 134 18.11 -8.93 -36.95
N GLY A 135 17.28 -9.39 -36.01
CA GLY A 135 15.82 -9.17 -36.05
C GLY A 135 15.46 -7.69 -35.94
N LYS A 136 16.14 -6.95 -35.06
CA LYS A 136 15.98 -5.49 -34.92
C LYS A 136 16.36 -4.75 -36.20
N ASP A 137 17.48 -5.10 -36.81
CA ASP A 137 17.93 -4.49 -38.07
C ASP A 137 16.92 -4.74 -39.21
N GLN A 138 16.37 -5.96 -39.28
CA GLN A 138 15.33 -6.29 -40.25
C GLN A 138 14.03 -5.53 -39.98
N TRP A 139 13.64 -5.35 -38.71
CA TRP A 139 12.44 -4.61 -38.33
C TRP A 139 12.48 -3.14 -38.77
N GLU A 140 13.63 -2.47 -38.71
CA GLU A 140 13.78 -1.10 -39.20
C GLU A 140 13.45 -0.94 -40.70
N ILE A 141 13.59 -2.03 -41.47
CA ILE A 141 13.22 -2.10 -42.87
C ILE A 141 11.73 -2.44 -42.99
N ASP A 142 11.30 -3.53 -42.36
CA ASP A 142 9.97 -4.10 -42.52
C ASP A 142 8.86 -3.20 -41.96
N LYS A 143 9.13 -2.43 -40.88
CA LYS A 143 8.13 -1.54 -40.25
C LYS A 143 7.53 -0.53 -41.22
N LYS A 144 8.28 -0.15 -42.26
CA LYS A 144 7.82 0.76 -43.31
C LYS A 144 6.64 0.21 -44.12
N GLN A 145 6.42 -1.10 -44.17
CA GLN A 145 5.28 -1.67 -44.90
C GLN A 145 3.97 -1.61 -44.11
N TYR A 146 4.03 -1.40 -42.79
CA TYR A 146 2.85 -1.33 -41.93
C TYR A 146 2.28 0.08 -41.85
N PRO A 147 0.97 0.25 -41.58
CA PRO A 147 0.38 1.55 -41.28
C PRO A 147 0.72 2.03 -39.85
N PRO A 148 0.54 3.31 -39.52
CA PRO A 148 0.49 3.76 -38.12
C PRO A 148 -0.63 3.04 -37.33
N PRO A 149 -0.45 2.73 -36.03
CA PRO A 149 0.73 3.05 -35.21
C PRO A 149 1.93 2.10 -35.41
N PHE A 150 1.74 0.95 -36.05
CA PHE A 150 2.75 -0.14 -36.14
C PHE A 150 4.08 0.26 -36.78
N ARG A 151 4.07 1.15 -37.78
CA ARG A 151 5.30 1.66 -38.43
C ARG A 151 6.25 2.39 -37.49
N SER A 152 5.71 2.94 -36.39
CA SER A 152 6.46 3.75 -35.43
C SER A 152 6.92 2.95 -34.21
N LEU A 153 6.65 1.63 -34.17
CA LEU A 153 6.98 0.80 -33.01
C LEU A 153 8.46 0.44 -32.99
N ASP A 154 9.03 0.41 -31.79
CA ASP A 154 10.31 -0.24 -31.52
C ASP A 154 10.20 -1.75 -31.65
N TYR A 155 11.33 -2.40 -31.94
CA TYR A 155 11.40 -3.85 -32.05
C TYR A 155 10.94 -4.52 -30.74
N PRO A 156 9.94 -5.42 -30.75
CA PRO A 156 9.33 -5.91 -29.52
C PRO A 156 10.09 -7.08 -28.87
N VAL A 157 11.09 -7.65 -29.54
CA VAL A 157 11.91 -8.73 -28.98
C VAL A 157 13.13 -8.13 -28.30
N ILE A 158 13.28 -8.38 -27.00
CA ILE A 158 14.39 -7.85 -26.21
C ILE A 158 15.07 -8.97 -25.43
N VAL A 159 16.39 -8.97 -25.37
CA VAL A 159 17.14 -9.91 -24.52
C VAL A 159 17.07 -9.43 -23.08
N ALA A 160 16.73 -10.33 -22.15
CA ALA A 160 16.86 -10.01 -20.72
C ALA A 160 18.33 -9.73 -20.41
N GLU A 161 18.62 -8.53 -19.90
CA GLU A 161 19.97 -8.10 -19.61
C GLU A 161 20.65 -9.07 -18.63
N GLN A 162 21.78 -9.65 -19.06
CA GLN A 162 22.56 -10.61 -18.28
C GLN A 162 23.83 -9.95 -17.76
N ASN A 163 23.96 -9.88 -16.44
CA ASN A 163 25.13 -9.32 -15.77
C ASN A 163 25.89 -10.43 -15.05
N LYS A 164 27.22 -10.47 -15.22
CA LYS A 164 28.05 -11.42 -14.46
C LYS A 164 28.10 -10.98 -12.99
N ILE A 165 27.93 -11.94 -12.10
CA ILE A 165 27.99 -11.75 -10.65
C ILE A 165 29.45 -11.89 -10.23
N GLU A 166 30.07 -10.77 -9.86
CA GLU A 166 31.44 -10.72 -9.35
C GLU A 166 31.49 -10.90 -7.82
N SER A 167 30.41 -10.56 -7.09
CA SER A 167 30.27 -10.85 -5.66
C SER A 167 28.81 -10.98 -5.22
N TYR A 168 28.59 -11.59 -4.06
CA TYR A 168 27.26 -11.66 -3.45
C TYR A 168 26.66 -10.27 -3.20
N GLU A 169 27.46 -9.31 -2.74
CA GLU A 169 27.03 -7.93 -2.44
C GLU A 169 26.58 -7.18 -3.69
N GLN A 170 27.27 -7.39 -4.82
CA GLN A 170 26.86 -6.84 -6.11
C GLN A 170 25.50 -7.42 -6.52
N MET A 171 25.32 -8.74 -6.41
CA MET A 171 24.05 -9.40 -6.70
C MET A 171 22.93 -8.91 -5.78
N ASP A 172 23.18 -8.77 -4.48
CA ASP A 172 22.22 -8.29 -3.49
C ASP A 172 21.79 -6.84 -3.77
N SER A 173 22.73 -5.98 -4.17
CA SER A 173 22.45 -4.59 -4.56
C SER A 173 21.62 -4.51 -5.83
N TYR A 174 21.96 -5.32 -6.85
CA TYR A 174 21.18 -5.43 -8.08
C TYR A 174 19.77 -5.94 -7.78
N TYR A 175 19.66 -6.99 -6.97
CA TYR A 175 18.38 -7.55 -6.52
C TYR A 175 17.52 -6.49 -5.81
N LYS A 176 18.06 -5.77 -4.82
CA LYS A 176 17.35 -4.68 -4.12
C LYS A 176 16.85 -3.62 -5.09
N ASN A 177 17.71 -3.16 -6.00
CA ASN A 177 17.32 -2.19 -7.02
C ASN A 177 16.16 -2.69 -7.90
N ILE A 178 16.17 -3.97 -8.29
CA ILE A 178 15.05 -4.57 -9.04
C ILE A 178 13.76 -4.53 -8.20
N ILE A 179 13.81 -4.93 -6.92
CA ILE A 179 12.64 -4.91 -6.03
C ILE A 179 12.12 -3.48 -5.81
N ASP A 180 13.00 -2.53 -5.48
CA ASP A 180 12.65 -1.13 -5.19
C ASP A 180 11.97 -0.43 -6.39
N ASN A 181 12.27 -0.89 -7.60
CA ASN A 181 11.66 -0.41 -8.83
C ASN A 181 10.51 -1.31 -9.34
N GLY A 182 9.92 -2.15 -8.48
CA GLY A 182 8.71 -2.94 -8.78
C GLY A 182 8.93 -4.28 -9.50
N GLY A 183 10.16 -4.79 -9.60
CA GLY A 183 10.46 -6.09 -10.20
C GLY A 183 10.17 -7.29 -9.29
N GLU A 184 10.00 -8.50 -9.84
CA GLU A 184 9.60 -9.69 -9.06
C GLU A 184 10.77 -10.39 -8.34
N GLY A 185 12.01 -10.04 -8.69
CA GLY A 185 13.25 -10.64 -8.20
C GLY A 185 14.26 -10.85 -9.32
N ILE A 186 15.21 -11.76 -9.13
CA ILE A 186 16.23 -12.05 -10.15
C ILE A 186 16.35 -13.56 -10.42
N ILE A 187 16.75 -13.91 -11.63
CA ILE A 187 17.17 -15.25 -12.02
C ILE A 187 18.69 -15.25 -12.14
N ILE A 188 19.35 -16.26 -11.59
CA ILE A 188 20.78 -16.51 -11.77
C ILE A 188 21.01 -17.83 -12.52
N LYS A 189 21.97 -17.85 -13.44
CA LYS A 189 22.29 -18.99 -14.31
C LYS A 189 23.78 -19.27 -14.37
N ASP A 190 24.13 -20.55 -14.33
CA ASP A 190 25.51 -21.00 -14.51
C ASP A 190 25.95 -20.82 -15.98
N PRO A 191 27.09 -20.14 -16.25
CA PRO A 191 27.60 -19.93 -17.60
C PRO A 191 27.90 -21.21 -18.38
N GLU A 192 28.28 -22.29 -17.70
CA GLU A 192 28.67 -23.57 -18.31
C GLU A 192 27.49 -24.54 -18.43
N SER A 193 26.30 -24.15 -17.95
CA SER A 193 25.14 -25.04 -17.96
C SER A 193 24.58 -25.30 -19.35
N GLN A 194 24.20 -26.55 -19.56
CA GLN A 194 23.41 -26.97 -20.69
C GLN A 194 21.94 -26.58 -20.50
N TYR A 195 21.23 -26.34 -21.60
CA TYR A 195 19.78 -26.12 -21.53
C TYR A 195 19.09 -27.45 -21.20
N GLU A 196 18.41 -27.49 -20.06
CA GLU A 196 17.73 -28.67 -19.53
C GLU A 196 16.20 -28.53 -19.60
N ASP A 197 15.50 -29.62 -19.89
CA ASP A 197 14.05 -29.66 -19.75
C ASP A 197 13.65 -29.92 -18.28
N GLY A 198 12.80 -29.06 -17.73
CA GLY A 198 12.34 -29.15 -16.35
C GLY A 198 13.18 -28.35 -15.37
N ARG A 199 13.09 -28.71 -14.08
CA ARG A 199 13.64 -27.91 -12.99
C ARG A 199 15.14 -28.16 -12.80
N SER A 200 15.95 -27.18 -13.15
CA SER A 200 17.42 -27.26 -13.13
C SER A 200 18.02 -26.82 -11.79
N ASN A 201 19.21 -27.35 -11.47
CA ASN A 201 20.05 -26.82 -10.38
C ASN A 201 20.95 -25.66 -10.85
N TYR A 202 21.08 -25.47 -12.15
CA TYR A 202 21.94 -24.47 -12.77
C TYR A 202 21.20 -23.19 -13.17
N MET A 203 19.90 -23.12 -12.83
CA MET A 203 19.10 -21.92 -12.90
C MET A 203 18.36 -21.73 -11.59
N LEU A 204 18.66 -20.64 -10.89
CA LEU A 204 18.12 -20.35 -9.56
C LEU A 204 17.37 -19.02 -9.60
N LYS A 205 16.37 -18.86 -8.75
CA LYS A 205 15.60 -17.63 -8.58
C LYS A 205 15.86 -17.08 -7.19
N VAL A 206 16.22 -15.81 -7.13
CA VAL A 206 16.28 -15.03 -5.89
C VAL A 206 14.96 -14.27 -5.79
N LYS A 207 14.26 -14.47 -4.69
CA LYS A 207 12.97 -13.86 -4.40
C LYS A 207 13.04 -13.23 -3.01
N PRO A 208 12.16 -12.27 -2.69
CA PRO A 208 12.08 -11.71 -1.36
C PRO A 208 11.85 -12.83 -0.35
N SER A 209 12.87 -13.05 0.48
CA SER A 209 12.74 -13.68 1.78
C SER A 209 12.56 -12.53 2.74
N PHE A 210 11.33 -12.32 3.20
CA PHE A 210 11.10 -11.47 4.35
C PHE A 210 11.44 -12.32 5.57
N ASP A 211 12.41 -11.88 6.36
CA ASP A 211 12.61 -12.44 7.70
C ASP A 211 11.70 -11.70 8.68
N GLU A 212 10.88 -12.47 9.38
CA GLU A 212 9.99 -11.96 10.41
C GLU A 212 10.17 -12.83 11.66
N GLU A 213 9.68 -12.33 12.79
CA GLU A 213 9.63 -13.05 14.04
C GLU A 213 8.27 -13.71 14.25
N CYS A 214 8.27 -14.89 14.87
CA CYS A 214 7.06 -15.55 15.31
C CYS A 214 7.29 -16.25 16.66
N ILE A 215 6.21 -16.55 17.36
CA ILE A 215 6.21 -17.34 18.59
C ILE A 215 5.65 -18.74 18.29
N ILE A 216 6.32 -19.77 18.80
CA ILE A 216 5.83 -21.16 18.72
C ILE A 216 4.62 -21.29 19.66
N VAL A 217 3.47 -21.70 19.11
CA VAL A 217 2.23 -21.91 19.88
C VAL A 217 1.82 -23.37 19.97
N ASP A 218 2.26 -24.22 19.02
CA ASP A 218 2.01 -25.67 19.03
C ASP A 218 3.00 -26.42 18.12
N TYR A 219 2.86 -27.74 18.02
CA TYR A 219 3.70 -28.63 17.23
C TYR A 219 2.88 -29.48 16.28
N LYS A 220 3.50 -29.83 15.14
CA LYS A 220 2.94 -30.79 14.19
C LYS A 220 3.81 -32.02 14.13
N GLU A 221 3.21 -33.19 14.29
CA GLU A 221 3.91 -34.48 14.16
C GLU A 221 4.40 -34.73 12.73
N GLY A 222 5.62 -35.27 12.61
CA GLY A 222 6.22 -35.65 11.34
C GLY A 222 5.56 -36.89 10.74
N LYS A 223 5.76 -37.07 9.43
CA LYS A 223 5.25 -38.23 8.67
C LYS A 223 6.41 -38.95 7.98
N GLY A 224 6.22 -40.23 7.68
CA GLY A 224 7.23 -41.04 6.97
C GLY A 224 8.49 -41.21 7.82
N LYS A 225 9.67 -40.86 7.27
CA LYS A 225 10.96 -40.96 8.00
C LYS A 225 11.05 -40.11 9.27
N TYR A 226 10.12 -39.17 9.46
CA TYR A 226 10.03 -38.31 10.65
C TYR A 226 8.82 -38.64 11.54
N SER A 227 8.22 -39.83 11.39
CA SER A 227 7.14 -40.27 12.28
C SER A 227 7.61 -40.33 13.74
N GLY A 228 6.82 -39.81 14.68
CA GLY A 228 7.20 -39.69 16.09
C GLY A 228 8.19 -38.56 16.41
N LEU A 229 8.62 -37.78 15.41
CA LEU A 229 9.50 -36.61 15.55
C LEU A 229 8.75 -35.33 15.16
N LEU A 230 9.36 -34.16 15.38
CA LEU A 230 8.79 -32.89 14.92
C LEU A 230 8.67 -32.87 13.39
N GLY A 231 7.46 -32.64 12.90
CA GLY A 231 7.17 -32.37 11.49
C GLY A 231 7.30 -30.89 11.13
N GLY A 232 6.79 -30.01 12.00
CA GLY A 232 6.79 -28.56 11.86
C GLY A 232 6.38 -27.86 13.15
N PHE A 233 6.81 -26.62 13.34
CA PHE A 233 6.25 -25.75 14.40
C PHE A 233 4.93 -25.13 13.92
N ILE A 234 3.98 -24.92 14.82
CA ILE A 234 2.83 -24.07 14.60
C ILE A 234 3.11 -22.75 15.30
N CYS A 235 3.02 -21.65 14.57
CA CYS A 235 3.46 -20.34 15.03
C CYS A 235 2.42 -19.26 14.80
N LYS A 236 2.47 -18.21 15.63
CA LYS A 236 1.80 -16.93 15.39
C LYS A 236 2.82 -15.84 15.08
N PRO A 237 2.60 -15.00 14.06
CA PRO A 237 3.51 -13.90 13.75
C PRO A 237 3.66 -12.94 14.95
N LEU A 238 4.80 -12.27 15.02
CA LEU A 238 5.00 -11.12 15.89
C LEU A 238 4.91 -9.82 15.08
N ILE A 239 4.30 -8.79 15.67
CA ILE A 239 4.27 -7.44 15.12
C ILE A 239 5.38 -6.64 15.81
N ASN A 240 6.33 -6.14 15.04
CA ASN A 240 7.46 -5.36 15.52
C ASN A 240 7.04 -3.90 15.77
N HIS A 241 7.38 -3.37 16.95
CA HIS A 241 7.17 -1.97 17.37
C HIS A 241 8.51 -1.28 17.71
N ASP A 242 9.59 -1.67 17.03
CA ASP A 242 10.99 -1.26 17.18
C ASP A 242 11.66 -1.68 18.49
N THR A 243 11.02 -1.42 19.62
CA THR A 243 11.58 -1.67 20.97
C THR A 243 11.05 -2.94 21.63
N TYR A 244 9.94 -3.48 21.13
CA TYR A 244 9.32 -4.72 21.60
C TYR A 244 8.45 -5.31 20.48
N HIS A 245 8.01 -6.54 20.69
CA HIS A 245 7.13 -7.25 19.78
C HIS A 245 5.81 -7.60 20.48
N VAL A 246 4.72 -7.67 19.72
CA VAL A 246 3.43 -8.16 20.22
C VAL A 246 2.98 -9.36 19.40
N ILE A 247 2.35 -10.34 20.05
CA ILE A 247 1.80 -11.50 19.35
C ILE A 247 0.63 -11.05 18.48
N ASP A 248 0.64 -11.45 17.21
CA ASP A 248 -0.51 -11.28 16.33
C ASP A 248 -1.69 -12.10 16.85
N THR A 249 -2.73 -11.40 17.29
CA THR A 249 -3.94 -12.00 17.87
C THR A 249 -4.90 -12.53 16.81
N ASN A 250 -4.64 -12.34 15.52
CA ASN A 250 -5.50 -12.85 14.47
C ASN A 250 -5.27 -14.35 14.24
N GLU A 251 -6.21 -15.18 14.66
CA GLU A 251 -6.13 -16.64 14.50
C GLU A 251 -5.99 -17.08 13.04
N LYS A 252 -6.47 -16.29 12.07
CA LYS A 252 -6.31 -16.60 10.64
C LYS A 252 -4.85 -16.50 10.16
N HIS A 253 -3.98 -15.87 10.94
CA HIS A 253 -2.57 -15.69 10.61
C HIS A 253 -1.69 -16.81 11.17
N GLU A 254 -2.22 -17.70 12.02
CA GLU A 254 -1.49 -18.88 12.51
C GLU A 254 -1.02 -19.77 11.34
N PHE A 255 0.24 -20.19 11.39
CA PHE A 255 0.86 -20.90 10.27
C PHE A 255 1.80 -22.03 10.73
N ALA A 256 1.97 -23.02 9.85
CA ALA A 256 2.94 -24.07 10.05
C ALA A 256 4.28 -23.68 9.43
N LEU A 257 5.35 -23.90 10.17
CA LEU A 257 6.72 -23.56 9.83
C LEU A 257 7.57 -24.84 9.75
N SER A 258 8.39 -24.92 8.71
CA SER A 258 9.22 -26.09 8.37
C SER A 258 10.71 -25.72 8.31
N GLY A 259 11.59 -26.60 7.85
CA GLY A 259 13.01 -26.24 7.62
C GLY A 259 13.97 -26.50 8.78
N MET A 260 13.52 -27.12 9.87
CA MET A 260 14.39 -27.58 10.96
C MET A 260 15.25 -28.78 10.54
N ASP A 261 16.47 -28.83 11.05
CA ASP A 261 17.39 -29.98 10.92
C ASP A 261 16.99 -31.15 11.83
N ASP A 262 17.72 -32.26 11.71
CA ASP A 262 17.41 -33.47 12.47
C ASP A 262 17.71 -33.31 13.98
N GLU A 263 18.65 -32.44 14.37
CA GLU A 263 18.95 -32.19 15.79
C GLU A 263 17.77 -31.49 16.48
N ILE A 264 17.26 -30.42 15.89
CA ILE A 264 16.07 -29.72 16.37
C ILE A 264 14.88 -30.67 16.37
N ARG A 265 14.68 -31.49 15.32
CA ARG A 265 13.54 -32.42 15.25
C ARG A 265 13.51 -33.45 16.37
N ASN A 266 14.67 -33.89 16.84
CA ASN A 266 14.79 -34.85 17.93
C ASN A 266 14.66 -34.18 19.31
N GLY A 267 15.13 -32.94 19.47
CA GLY A 267 15.23 -32.27 20.77
C GLY A 267 14.22 -31.14 21.05
N TYR A 268 13.30 -30.85 20.11
CA TYR A 268 12.51 -29.62 20.12
C TYR A 268 11.72 -29.34 21.41
N MET A 269 11.23 -30.37 22.10
CA MET A 269 10.49 -30.17 23.36
C MET A 269 11.35 -29.50 24.45
N ASN A 270 12.66 -29.73 24.41
CA ASN A 270 13.61 -29.13 25.36
C ASN A 270 14.25 -27.86 24.79
N THR A 271 14.56 -27.83 23.49
CA THR A 271 15.31 -26.72 22.87
C THR A 271 14.40 -25.57 22.40
N HIS A 272 13.18 -25.90 21.99
CA HIS A 272 12.17 -25.00 21.42
C HIS A 272 10.76 -25.28 22.01
N PRO A 273 10.59 -25.18 23.34
CA PRO A 273 9.28 -25.30 23.99
C PRO A 273 8.28 -24.26 23.46
N VAL A 274 6.97 -24.51 23.60
CA VAL A 274 5.91 -23.53 23.30
C VAL A 274 6.21 -22.22 24.05
N GLY A 275 6.05 -21.09 23.36
CA GLY A 275 6.47 -19.77 23.81
C GLY A 275 7.85 -19.33 23.31
N THR A 276 8.63 -20.23 22.71
CA THR A 276 9.93 -19.86 22.12
C THR A 276 9.75 -18.93 20.92
N VAL A 277 10.52 -17.83 20.89
CA VAL A 277 10.57 -16.91 19.75
C VAL A 277 11.60 -17.39 18.75
N ILE A 278 11.22 -17.37 17.48
CA ILE A 278 12.07 -17.77 16.36
C ILE A 278 11.95 -16.76 15.23
N SER A 279 13.05 -16.53 14.52
CA SER A 279 13.02 -15.87 13.22
C SER A 279 12.71 -16.90 12.14
N TYR A 280 11.93 -16.50 11.16
CA TYR A 280 11.54 -17.33 10.04
C TYR A 280 11.56 -16.53 8.75
N GLU A 281 11.86 -17.19 7.64
CA GLU A 281 11.75 -16.60 6.31
C GLU A 281 10.45 -17.03 5.62
N HIS A 282 9.87 -16.15 4.79
CA HIS A 282 8.72 -16.50 3.96
C HIS A 282 8.72 -15.78 2.59
N SER A 283 8.03 -16.35 1.60
CA SER A 283 7.99 -15.81 0.22
C SER A 283 6.77 -14.87 -0.01
N GLY A 284 6.49 -13.99 0.94
CA GLY A 284 5.31 -13.12 0.99
C GLY A 284 4.10 -13.71 1.75
N LYS A 285 3.03 -12.92 1.92
CA LYS A 285 1.83 -13.27 2.71
C LYS A 285 0.62 -13.58 1.81
N THR A 286 -0.37 -14.32 2.30
CA THR A 286 -1.67 -14.48 1.63
C THR A 286 -2.47 -13.17 1.72
N GLY A 287 -3.59 -13.05 0.98
CA GLY A 287 -4.49 -11.89 1.10
C GLY A 287 -5.12 -11.71 2.50
N THR A 288 -5.01 -12.73 3.36
CA THR A 288 -5.40 -12.68 4.77
C THR A 288 -4.19 -12.55 5.69
N GLY A 289 -3.03 -12.06 5.23
CA GLY A 289 -1.85 -11.83 6.07
C GLY A 289 -1.02 -13.04 6.48
N LYS A 290 -1.43 -14.28 6.13
CA LYS A 290 -0.73 -15.51 6.54
C LYS A 290 0.57 -15.73 5.75
N PRO A 291 1.72 -15.99 6.39
CA PRO A 291 2.98 -16.22 5.67
C PRO A 291 2.96 -17.46 4.76
N ARG A 292 3.54 -17.35 3.55
CA ARG A 292 3.64 -18.46 2.58
C ARG A 292 5.02 -19.10 2.61
N PHE A 293 5.04 -20.44 2.68
CA PHE A 293 6.26 -21.27 2.67
C PHE A 293 7.26 -20.91 3.78
N ALA A 294 6.77 -20.70 5.00
CA ALA A 294 7.58 -20.32 6.14
C ALA A 294 8.67 -21.37 6.48
N ARG A 295 9.90 -20.91 6.67
CA ARG A 295 11.03 -21.76 7.09
C ARG A 295 11.75 -21.21 8.32
N TYR A 296 12.06 -22.10 9.25
CA TYR A 296 12.87 -21.85 10.43
C TYR A 296 14.24 -21.27 10.03
N LEU A 297 14.65 -20.18 10.69
CA LEU A 297 16.01 -19.66 10.59
C LEU A 297 16.78 -19.93 11.89
N ARG A 298 16.33 -19.33 12.99
CA ARG A 298 17.03 -19.38 14.28
C ARG A 298 16.10 -19.06 15.45
N LYS A 299 16.48 -19.52 16.64
CA LYS A 299 15.90 -19.08 17.91
C LYS A 299 16.33 -17.65 18.22
N ARG A 300 15.44 -16.89 18.86
CA ARG A 300 15.66 -15.49 19.29
C ARG A 300 15.41 -15.37 20.78
N ASP A 301 16.46 -15.05 21.52
CA ASP A 301 16.40 -14.83 22.97
C ASP A 301 16.47 -13.32 23.29
N ASP A 302 16.68 -12.49 22.29
CA ASP A 302 16.80 -11.03 22.33
C ASP A 302 15.47 -10.29 22.08
N VAL A 303 14.43 -11.02 21.66
CA VAL A 303 13.12 -10.44 21.33
C VAL A 303 12.24 -10.40 22.57
N VAL A 304 11.88 -9.19 22.99
CA VAL A 304 10.93 -8.96 24.10
C VAL A 304 9.51 -8.98 23.56
N ILE A 305 8.72 -9.99 23.96
CA ILE A 305 7.28 -10.03 23.69
C ILE A 305 6.51 -9.36 24.82
N MET A 306 5.66 -8.40 24.47
CA MET A 306 4.69 -7.79 25.37
C MET A 306 3.29 -8.31 25.03
N ASP A 307 2.55 -8.76 26.04
CA ASP A 307 1.11 -8.98 25.89
C ASP A 307 0.43 -7.63 25.64
N LYS A 308 -0.56 -7.60 24.75
CA LYS A 308 -1.32 -6.37 24.46
C LYS A 308 -1.79 -5.76 25.78
N VAL A 309 -1.31 -4.54 26.02
CA VAL A 309 -1.51 -3.68 27.20
C VAL A 309 -0.53 -3.93 28.36
N GLN A 310 0.73 -3.54 28.16
CA GLN A 310 1.46 -2.81 29.20
C GLN A 310 2.10 -1.56 28.59
N SER A 311 1.26 -0.57 28.27
CA SER A 311 1.71 0.82 28.25
C SER A 311 2.19 1.19 29.66
N GLU A 312 3.17 2.08 29.76
CA GLU A 312 3.87 2.57 30.96
C GLU A 312 2.98 3.25 32.04
N HIS A 313 1.74 2.85 32.23
CA HIS A 313 0.82 3.43 33.20
C HIS A 313 0.13 2.32 34.00
N LYS A 314 0.80 1.83 35.05
CA LYS A 314 0.11 1.11 36.13
C LYS A 314 -1.08 1.96 36.57
N GLY A 315 -2.29 1.41 36.41
CA GLY A 315 -3.54 2.05 36.79
C GLY A 315 -4.14 2.97 35.75
N THR A 316 -4.18 2.68 34.44
CA THR A 316 -5.06 3.42 33.49
C THR A 316 -6.07 2.52 32.77
N GLU A 317 -6.19 1.26 33.17
CA GLU A 317 -7.00 0.24 32.50
C GLU A 317 -8.48 0.65 32.48
N LYS A 318 -8.97 1.21 33.59
CA LYS A 318 -10.36 1.67 33.68
C LYS A 318 -10.58 2.89 32.80
N ILE A 319 -9.67 3.88 32.82
CA ILE A 319 -9.72 5.05 31.93
C ILE A 319 -9.78 4.60 30.47
N GLN A 320 -8.93 3.65 30.08
CA GLN A 320 -8.87 3.13 28.71
C GLN A 320 -10.18 2.43 28.32
N ASN A 321 -10.74 1.58 29.19
CA ASN A 321 -12.00 0.89 28.93
C ASN A 321 -13.18 1.87 28.79
N ILE A 322 -13.31 2.82 29.72
CA ILE A 322 -14.35 3.86 29.66
C ILE A 322 -14.21 4.66 28.37
N THR A 323 -12.98 5.08 28.04
CA THR A 323 -12.69 5.86 26.84
C THR A 323 -13.08 5.11 25.57
N LYS A 324 -12.79 3.81 25.50
CA LYS A 324 -13.17 2.95 24.38
C LYS A 324 -14.69 2.88 24.24
N ILE A 325 -15.40 2.51 25.32
CA ILE A 325 -16.85 2.32 25.30
C ILE A 325 -17.57 3.63 24.96
N LEU A 326 -17.20 4.75 25.60
CA LEU A 326 -17.82 6.05 25.31
C LEU A 326 -17.50 6.52 23.89
N SER A 327 -16.34 6.17 23.33
CA SER A 327 -16.02 6.46 21.91
C SER A 327 -16.92 5.69 20.96
N GLU A 328 -17.15 4.39 21.21
CA GLU A 328 -18.05 3.57 20.39
C GLU A 328 -19.51 4.05 20.49
N ILE A 329 -19.96 4.45 21.69
CA ILE A 329 -21.28 5.09 21.86
C ILE A 329 -21.34 6.42 21.10
N ALA A 330 -20.29 7.24 21.16
CA ALA A 330 -20.24 8.50 20.43
C ALA A 330 -20.36 8.28 18.91
N ASP A 331 -19.71 7.24 18.39
CA ASP A 331 -19.77 6.90 16.97
C ASP A 331 -21.16 6.39 16.58
N PHE A 332 -21.77 5.54 17.41
CA PHE A 332 -23.13 5.08 17.22
C PHE A 332 -24.16 6.22 17.22
N GLU A 333 -24.07 7.17 18.15
CA GLU A 333 -24.96 8.34 18.17
C GLU A 333 -24.76 9.21 16.93
N LYS A 334 -23.51 9.38 16.47
CA LYS A 334 -23.21 10.06 15.21
C LYS A 334 -23.85 9.35 14.01
N MET A 335 -23.78 8.02 13.97
CA MET A 335 -24.44 7.19 12.97
C MET A 335 -25.96 7.29 13.02
N LYS A 336 -26.56 7.65 14.16
CA LYS A 336 -28.00 7.97 14.27
C LYS A 336 -28.35 9.39 13.86
N GLY A 337 -27.37 10.19 13.41
CA GLY A 337 -27.54 11.61 13.12
C GLY A 337 -27.61 12.49 14.36
N GLN A 338 -27.34 11.94 15.55
CA GLN A 338 -27.38 12.65 16.84
C GLN A 338 -26.03 13.30 17.14
N SER A 339 -25.61 14.22 16.26
CA SER A 339 -24.29 14.87 16.32
C SER A 339 -24.03 15.58 17.66
N PHE A 340 -25.05 16.18 18.28
CA PHE A 340 -24.93 16.81 19.60
C PHE A 340 -24.62 15.81 20.71
N LYS A 341 -25.24 14.62 20.68
CA LYS A 341 -24.96 13.55 21.65
C LYS A 341 -23.57 12.98 21.43
N SER A 342 -23.19 12.72 20.18
CA SER A 342 -21.84 12.28 19.81
C SER A 342 -20.77 13.25 20.32
N ALA A 343 -20.95 14.55 20.10
CA ALA A 343 -20.04 15.59 20.59
C ALA A 343 -19.96 15.61 22.12
N SER A 344 -21.08 15.36 22.82
CA SER A 344 -21.11 15.29 24.28
C SER A 344 -20.24 14.15 24.82
N TYR A 345 -20.34 12.94 24.26
CA TYR A 345 -19.49 11.81 24.63
C TYR A 345 -18.01 12.04 24.28
N ARG A 346 -17.72 12.57 23.08
CA ARG A 346 -16.34 12.87 22.65
C ARG A 346 -15.66 13.89 23.57
N LYS A 347 -16.42 14.88 24.05
CA LYS A 347 -15.91 15.86 25.02
C LYS A 347 -15.47 15.19 26.32
N VAL A 348 -16.27 14.27 26.84
CA VAL A 348 -15.95 13.52 28.06
C VAL A 348 -14.76 12.58 27.85
N VAL A 349 -14.70 11.90 26.72
CA VAL A 349 -13.52 11.10 26.33
C VAL A 349 -12.23 11.93 26.34
N ASN A 350 -12.28 13.16 25.82
CA ASN A 350 -11.11 14.05 25.80
C ASN A 350 -10.72 14.55 27.20
N GLU A 351 -11.67 14.71 28.13
CA GLU A 351 -11.36 15.03 29.53
C GLU A 351 -10.78 13.80 30.27
N LEU A 352 -11.32 12.60 30.04
CA LEU A 352 -10.81 11.36 30.63
C LEU A 352 -9.36 11.08 30.24
N LYS A 353 -8.97 11.41 29.00
CA LYS A 353 -7.58 11.27 28.51
C LYS A 353 -6.57 12.20 29.21
N LYS A 354 -7.02 13.20 29.97
CA LYS A 354 -6.15 14.12 30.72
C LYS A 354 -5.87 13.63 32.14
N LEU A 355 -6.62 12.65 32.63
CA LEU A 355 -6.38 12.05 33.93
C LEU A 355 -5.03 11.35 33.93
N LYS A 356 -4.31 11.40 35.05
CA LYS A 356 -3.02 10.76 35.18
C LYS A 356 -3.16 9.23 35.27
N ASP A 357 -4.10 8.79 36.11
CA ASP A 357 -4.36 7.38 36.39
C ASP A 357 -5.78 7.17 36.96
N ASP A 358 -6.16 5.90 37.08
CA ASP A 358 -7.46 5.36 37.49
C ASP A 358 -7.82 5.78 38.93
N SER A 359 -6.86 6.21 39.74
CA SER A 359 -7.14 6.74 41.09
C SER A 359 -7.93 8.06 41.02
N GLU A 360 -7.87 8.78 39.90
CA GLU A 360 -8.64 10.01 39.68
C GLU A 360 -10.10 9.75 39.24
N LEU A 361 -10.50 8.50 39.00
CA LEU A 361 -11.87 8.10 38.64
C LEU A 361 -12.82 8.07 39.86
N ILE A 362 -12.73 9.06 40.73
CA ILE A 362 -13.65 9.25 41.85
C ILE A 362 -14.84 10.12 41.44
N LYS A 363 -15.96 9.91 42.12
CA LYS A 363 -17.25 10.56 41.82
C LYS A 363 -17.16 12.09 41.68
N ASP A 364 -16.49 12.75 42.62
CA ASP A 364 -16.39 14.21 42.63
C ASP A 364 -15.59 14.73 41.42
N ASN A 365 -14.49 14.05 41.07
CA ASN A 365 -13.70 14.39 39.89
C ASN A 365 -14.52 14.22 38.60
N LEU A 366 -15.23 13.09 38.47
CA LEU A 366 -16.05 12.79 37.29
C LEU A 366 -17.20 13.79 37.12
N LEU A 367 -17.88 14.17 38.21
CA LEU A 367 -18.95 15.17 38.16
C LEU A 367 -18.45 16.59 37.89
N ALA A 368 -17.20 16.90 38.26
CA ALA A 368 -16.56 18.17 37.95
C ALA A 368 -16.10 18.28 36.48
N MET A 369 -15.99 17.16 35.75
CA MET A 369 -15.55 17.17 34.35
C MET A 369 -16.51 17.91 33.43
N LYS A 370 -15.96 18.80 32.60
CA LYS A 370 -16.74 19.58 31.64
C LYS A 370 -17.42 18.68 30.61
N GLY A 371 -18.75 18.55 30.72
CA GLY A 371 -19.56 17.76 29.79
C GLY A 371 -20.09 16.44 30.36
N VAL A 372 -19.69 16.07 31.58
CA VAL A 372 -20.32 14.97 32.31
C VAL A 372 -21.61 15.47 32.94
N GLY A 373 -22.75 15.00 32.43
CA GLY A 373 -24.06 15.13 33.07
C GLY A 373 -24.52 13.80 33.66
N THR A 374 -25.66 13.79 34.36
CA THR A 374 -26.20 12.61 35.08
C THR A 374 -26.20 11.33 34.22
N SER A 375 -26.70 11.40 32.99
CA SER A 375 -26.78 10.24 32.09
C SER A 375 -25.43 9.68 31.64
N ILE A 376 -24.39 10.53 31.50
CA ILE A 376 -23.05 10.06 31.14
C ILE A 376 -22.36 9.51 32.40
N PHE A 377 -22.53 10.19 33.54
CA PHE A 377 -22.01 9.74 34.82
C PHE A 377 -22.51 8.34 35.19
N GLU A 378 -23.82 8.08 35.09
CA GLU A 378 -24.42 6.76 35.32
C GLU A 378 -23.80 5.66 34.43
N LYS A 379 -23.45 5.99 33.18
CA LYS A 379 -22.79 5.02 32.28
C LYS A 379 -21.35 4.78 32.68
N ILE A 380 -20.63 5.81 33.12
CA ILE A 380 -19.26 5.67 33.63
C ILE A 380 -19.27 4.79 34.88
N GLU A 381 -20.19 5.01 35.83
CA GLU A 381 -20.35 4.13 37.01
C GLU A 381 -20.64 2.68 36.60
N GLN A 382 -21.57 2.45 35.66
CA GLN A 382 -21.85 1.10 35.16
C GLN A 382 -20.61 0.43 34.55
N ILE A 383 -19.81 1.17 33.78
CA ILE A 383 -18.58 0.66 33.16
C ILE A 383 -17.53 0.36 34.23
N LEU A 384 -17.40 1.21 35.24
CA LEU A 384 -16.50 1.00 36.38
C LEU A 384 -16.85 -0.26 37.17
N ASP A 385 -18.14 -0.51 37.37
CA ASP A 385 -18.64 -1.62 38.17
C ASP A 385 -18.65 -2.95 37.41
N THR A 386 -19.03 -2.92 36.12
CA THR A 386 -19.32 -4.14 35.34
C THR A 386 -18.40 -4.36 34.16
N GLY A 387 -17.51 -3.40 33.86
CA GLY A 387 -16.69 -3.40 32.66
C GLY A 387 -17.43 -2.99 31.38
N THR A 388 -18.74 -2.76 31.43
CA THR A 388 -19.59 -2.42 30.27
C THR A 388 -20.78 -1.51 30.64
N CYS A 389 -21.64 -1.16 29.68
CA CYS A 389 -22.96 -0.59 29.99
C CYS A 389 -24.05 -1.12 29.04
N PRO A 390 -25.34 -1.09 29.42
CA PRO A 390 -26.43 -1.66 28.61
C PRO A 390 -26.54 -1.07 27.20
N LEU A 391 -26.22 0.22 27.03
CA LEU A 391 -26.21 0.85 25.71
C LEU A 391 -25.09 0.26 24.83
N TYR A 392 -23.91 0.03 25.40
CA TYR A 392 -22.78 -0.56 24.68
C TYR A 392 -23.08 -2.00 24.25
N GLU A 393 -23.61 -2.83 25.14
CA GLU A 393 -24.01 -4.20 24.81
C GLU A 393 -25.10 -4.28 23.75
N LYS A 394 -26.01 -3.29 23.71
CA LYS A 394 -27.01 -3.20 22.64
C LYS A 394 -26.36 -2.87 21.30
N ILE A 395 -25.37 -1.98 21.28
CA ILE A 395 -24.65 -1.59 20.05
C ILE A 395 -23.89 -2.80 19.49
N LYS A 396 -23.22 -3.59 20.35
CA LYS A 396 -22.46 -4.78 19.93
C LYS A 396 -23.30 -5.89 19.29
N LYS A 397 -24.62 -5.88 19.51
CA LYS A 397 -25.56 -6.87 18.98
C LYS A 397 -26.36 -6.38 17.77
N ASP A 398 -26.11 -5.15 17.33
CA ASP A 398 -26.86 -4.52 16.25
C ASP A 398 -26.07 -4.62 14.94
N ASP A 399 -26.31 -5.69 14.16
CA ASP A 399 -25.62 -5.97 12.90
C ASP A 399 -25.73 -4.81 11.88
N SER A 400 -26.77 -3.97 12.01
CA SER A 400 -26.93 -2.79 11.15
C SER A 400 -25.87 -1.72 11.39
N VAL A 401 -25.21 -1.72 12.56
CA VAL A 401 -24.13 -0.79 12.91
C VAL A 401 -22.91 -1.04 12.05
N ASP A 402 -22.54 -2.31 11.84
CA ASP A 402 -21.38 -2.66 11.04
C ASP A 402 -21.60 -2.34 9.56
N SER A 403 -22.75 -2.71 9.00
CA SER A 403 -23.11 -2.34 7.63
C SER A 403 -23.17 -0.82 7.45
N LYS A 404 -23.78 -0.10 8.40
CA LYS A 404 -23.85 1.37 8.34
C LYS A 404 -22.46 2.02 8.39
N LYS A 405 -21.57 1.49 9.22
CA LYS A 405 -20.17 1.94 9.34
C LYS A 405 -19.42 1.73 8.02
N VAL A 406 -19.57 0.56 7.41
CA VAL A 406 -18.99 0.24 6.10
C VAL A 406 -19.48 1.24 5.05
N LEU A 407 -20.79 1.46 4.94
CA LEU A 407 -21.36 2.38 3.95
C LEU A 407 -20.95 3.84 4.17
N MET A 408 -20.82 4.28 5.43
CA MET A 408 -20.31 5.61 5.76
C MET A 408 -18.82 5.81 5.47
N GLY A 409 -18.07 4.74 5.15
CA GLY A 409 -16.72 4.85 4.60
C GLY A 409 -16.68 5.35 3.15
N ILE A 410 -17.83 5.37 2.45
CA ILE A 410 -17.92 5.93 1.10
C ILE A 410 -17.87 7.45 1.20
N HIS A 411 -16.94 8.09 0.50
CA HIS A 411 -16.83 9.55 0.51
C HIS A 411 -18.16 10.21 0.15
N GLY A 412 -18.62 11.14 1.01
CA GLY A 412 -19.88 11.85 0.82
C GLY A 412 -21.13 11.08 1.26
N VAL A 413 -21.01 9.85 1.77
CA VAL A 413 -22.13 9.11 2.39
C VAL A 413 -22.18 9.40 3.88
N GLY A 414 -23.20 10.16 4.29
CA GLY A 414 -23.51 10.42 5.70
C GLY A 414 -24.58 9.48 6.28
N PRO A 415 -24.90 9.61 7.58
CA PRO A 415 -25.88 8.78 8.29
C PRO A 415 -27.24 8.60 7.61
N LYS A 416 -27.72 9.65 6.94
CA LYS A 416 -29.00 9.64 6.22
C LYS A 416 -28.93 8.77 4.98
N LYS A 417 -27.93 8.98 4.11
CA LYS A 417 -27.75 8.21 2.87
C LYS A 417 -27.39 6.75 3.18
N ALA A 418 -26.58 6.50 4.21
CA ALA A 418 -26.29 5.13 4.66
C ALA A 418 -27.56 4.40 5.12
N LYS A 419 -28.48 5.09 5.80
CA LYS A 419 -29.78 4.50 6.17
C LYS A 419 -30.61 4.18 4.92
N GLU A 420 -30.72 5.13 4.00
CA GLU A 420 -31.44 4.94 2.73
C GLU A 420 -30.92 3.71 1.96
N LEU A 421 -29.61 3.54 1.86
CA LEU A 421 -29.00 2.35 1.24
C LEU A 421 -29.37 1.05 1.96
N LEU A 422 -29.41 1.05 3.30
CA LEU A 422 -29.84 -0.12 4.07
C LEU A 422 -31.32 -0.44 3.88
N ASP A 423 -32.17 0.58 3.82
CA ASP A 423 -33.61 0.43 3.59
C ASP A 423 -33.87 -0.18 2.19
N GLU A 424 -32.99 0.06 1.22
CA GLU A 424 -32.96 -0.55 -0.12
C GLU A 424 -32.26 -1.94 -0.17
N GLY A 425 -31.82 -2.47 0.97
CA GLY A 425 -31.12 -3.77 1.06
C GLY A 425 -29.66 -3.76 0.58
N LEU A 426 -29.09 -2.59 0.33
CA LEU A 426 -27.71 -2.36 -0.10
C LEU A 426 -26.78 -2.18 1.11
N ASP A 427 -26.51 -3.29 1.81
CA ASP A 427 -25.79 -3.34 3.09
C ASP A 427 -24.28 -3.60 3.00
N THR A 428 -23.73 -3.78 1.79
CA THR A 428 -22.31 -4.08 1.55
C THR A 428 -21.78 -3.38 0.29
N ILE A 429 -20.48 -3.05 0.26
CA ILE A 429 -19.82 -2.43 -0.91
C ILE A 429 -19.99 -3.26 -2.18
N GLN A 430 -19.97 -4.59 -2.06
CA GLN A 430 -20.18 -5.48 -3.20
C GLN A 430 -21.59 -5.36 -3.79
N LYS A 431 -22.64 -5.32 -2.94
CA LYS A 431 -24.01 -5.09 -3.42
C LYS A 431 -24.16 -3.74 -4.11
N LEU A 432 -23.52 -2.68 -3.58
CA LEU A 432 -23.53 -1.38 -4.23
C LEU A 432 -22.86 -1.42 -5.62
N ARG A 433 -21.73 -2.11 -5.77
CA ARG A 433 -21.03 -2.26 -7.06
C ARG A 433 -21.76 -3.13 -8.08
N GLN A 434 -22.60 -4.05 -7.61
CA GLN A 434 -23.40 -4.95 -8.44
C GLN A 434 -24.80 -4.40 -8.76
N CYS A 435 -25.20 -3.29 -8.13
CA CYS A 435 -26.48 -2.63 -8.37
C CYS A 435 -26.42 -1.83 -9.68
N GLU A 436 -27.19 -2.25 -10.69
CA GLU A 436 -27.23 -1.61 -12.01
C GLU A 436 -27.66 -0.14 -11.94
N ASP A 437 -28.64 0.17 -11.08
CA ASP A 437 -29.20 1.51 -10.91
C ASP A 437 -28.54 2.32 -9.77
N ILE A 438 -27.35 1.94 -9.30
CA ILE A 438 -26.67 2.62 -8.18
C ILE A 438 -26.46 4.12 -8.45
N SER A 439 -26.29 4.51 -9.72
CA SER A 439 -26.13 5.90 -10.14
C SER A 439 -27.40 6.76 -9.97
N GLN A 440 -28.57 6.13 -9.81
CA GLN A 440 -29.82 6.82 -9.45
C GLN A 440 -29.91 7.10 -7.94
N ILE A 441 -29.21 6.30 -7.12
CA ILE A 441 -29.22 6.38 -5.66
C ILE A 441 -28.06 7.22 -5.13
N LEU A 442 -26.87 7.06 -5.69
CA LEU A 442 -25.65 7.78 -5.32
C LEU A 442 -25.39 8.96 -6.27
N ASN A 443 -25.04 10.11 -5.72
CA ASN A 443 -24.59 11.23 -6.55
C ASN A 443 -23.16 11.00 -7.08
N ALA A 444 -22.74 11.82 -8.05
CA ALA A 444 -21.42 11.70 -8.69
C ALA A 444 -20.24 11.63 -7.71
N LYS A 445 -20.28 12.39 -6.60
CA LYS A 445 -19.20 12.38 -5.58
C LYS A 445 -19.18 11.08 -4.79
N GLN A 446 -20.37 10.56 -4.47
CA GLN A 446 -20.53 9.28 -3.79
C GLN A 446 -20.11 8.12 -4.69
N MET A 447 -20.37 8.22 -6.00
CA MET A 447 -19.88 7.26 -6.99
C MET A 447 -18.35 7.22 -7.05
N ILE A 448 -17.68 8.37 -7.02
CA ILE A 448 -16.21 8.44 -6.90
C ILE A 448 -15.75 7.82 -5.58
N GLY A 449 -16.46 8.12 -4.48
CA GLY A 449 -16.18 7.51 -3.18
C GLY A 449 -16.32 5.99 -3.16
N LEU A 450 -17.26 5.43 -3.92
CA LEU A 450 -17.48 3.99 -4.05
C LEU A 450 -16.42 3.34 -4.96
N LYS A 451 -16.03 4.04 -6.04
CA LYS A 451 -14.98 3.64 -6.98
C LYS A 451 -13.64 3.42 -6.27
N HIS A 452 -13.28 4.33 -5.37
CA HIS A 452 -11.98 4.33 -4.67
C HIS A 452 -12.08 3.92 -3.19
N TYR A 453 -13.13 3.19 -2.83
CA TYR A 453 -13.49 2.95 -1.43
C TYR A 453 -12.34 2.41 -0.58
N GLU A 454 -11.64 1.39 -1.06
CA GLU A 454 -10.56 0.72 -0.33
C GLU A 454 -9.41 1.71 -0.06
N ASP A 455 -8.89 2.36 -1.10
CA ASP A 455 -7.74 3.25 -1.01
C ASP A 455 -8.03 4.52 -0.20
N LEU A 456 -9.24 5.09 -0.32
CA LEU A 456 -9.63 6.31 0.41
C LEU A 456 -9.87 6.07 1.91
N ASN A 457 -10.08 4.82 2.34
CA ASN A 457 -10.23 4.48 3.75
C ASN A 457 -8.89 4.10 4.41
N GLU A 458 -7.82 3.97 3.63
CA GLU A 458 -6.48 3.68 4.14
C GLU A 458 -5.75 4.96 4.57
N ARG A 459 -4.98 4.88 5.66
CA ARG A 459 -4.10 5.96 6.10
C ARG A 459 -2.93 6.11 5.13
N ILE A 460 -2.49 7.34 4.90
CA ILE A 460 -1.37 7.68 4.02
C ILE A 460 -0.10 7.80 4.88
N PRO A 461 0.91 6.93 4.71
CA PRO A 461 2.20 7.07 5.37
C PRO A 461 2.87 8.41 5.03
N ARG A 462 3.65 8.95 5.97
CA ARG A 462 4.36 10.22 5.78
C ARG A 462 5.27 10.21 4.54
N GLU A 463 6.04 9.13 4.36
CA GLU A 463 6.92 8.92 3.20
C GLU A 463 6.15 8.94 1.87
N GLU A 464 4.91 8.43 1.85
CA GLU A 464 4.08 8.50 0.66
C GLU A 464 3.71 9.96 0.34
N ILE A 465 3.41 10.78 1.35
CA ILE A 465 3.10 12.21 1.15
C ILE A 465 4.33 12.97 0.64
N GLU A 466 5.53 12.60 1.06
CA GLU A 466 6.78 13.17 0.53
C GLU A 466 6.92 12.90 -0.98
N ASN A 467 6.54 11.70 -1.44
CA ASN A 467 6.47 11.40 -2.89
C ASN A 467 5.42 12.26 -3.63
N HIS A 468 4.27 12.51 -3.00
CA HIS A 468 3.28 13.44 -3.56
C HIS A 468 3.81 14.87 -3.59
N GLU A 469 4.52 15.31 -2.55
CA GLU A 469 5.12 16.65 -2.43
C GLU A 469 6.08 16.93 -3.57
N ASP A 470 6.94 15.97 -3.88
CA ASP A 470 7.90 16.03 -4.99
C ASP A 470 7.23 16.36 -6.34
N ILE A 471 6.15 15.66 -6.68
CA ILE A 471 5.40 15.87 -7.92
C ILE A 471 4.74 17.24 -7.91
N LEU A 472 4.08 17.58 -6.80
CA LEU A 472 3.36 18.83 -6.64
C LEU A 472 4.31 20.05 -6.76
N GLN A 473 5.47 20.00 -6.11
CA GLN A 473 6.47 21.06 -6.14
C GLN A 473 7.09 21.21 -7.53
N LYS A 474 7.50 20.10 -8.17
CA LYS A 474 8.04 20.11 -9.55
C LYS A 474 7.06 20.74 -10.53
N MET A 475 5.78 20.37 -10.44
CA MET A 475 4.74 20.92 -11.31
C MET A 475 4.48 22.41 -11.06
N LEU A 476 4.53 22.85 -9.80
CA LEU A 476 4.30 24.26 -9.47
C LEU A 476 5.44 25.13 -10.01
N HIS A 477 6.68 24.69 -9.79
CA HIS A 477 7.87 25.40 -10.24
C HIS A 477 7.90 25.59 -11.77
N MET A 478 7.43 24.60 -12.54
CA MET A 478 7.30 24.74 -14.00
C MET A 478 6.23 25.74 -14.44
N ILE A 479 5.21 25.99 -13.60
CA ILE A 479 4.09 26.89 -13.91
C ILE A 479 4.40 28.33 -13.53
N ASP A 480 4.95 28.52 -12.34
CA ASP A 480 5.33 29.80 -11.75
C ASP A 480 6.40 29.57 -10.66
N PRO A 481 7.69 29.85 -10.92
CA PRO A 481 8.77 29.71 -9.96
C PRO A 481 8.63 30.56 -8.69
N GLU A 482 7.85 31.65 -8.74
CA GLU A 482 7.61 32.55 -7.60
C GLU A 482 6.41 32.11 -6.74
N ALA A 483 5.63 31.12 -7.22
CA ALA A 483 4.55 30.55 -6.44
C ALA A 483 5.11 29.53 -5.43
N GLU A 484 4.54 29.53 -4.23
CA GLU A 484 4.93 28.62 -3.16
C GLU A 484 3.79 27.65 -2.87
N MET A 485 4.14 26.44 -2.43
CA MET A 485 3.17 25.51 -1.86
C MET A 485 3.60 25.04 -0.47
N THR A 486 2.62 24.63 0.32
CA THR A 486 2.85 24.01 1.63
C THR A 486 1.83 22.92 1.85
N ILE A 487 2.29 21.71 2.16
CA ILE A 487 1.39 20.65 2.62
C ILE A 487 1.10 20.89 4.10
N ALA A 488 -0.19 21.05 4.43
CA ALA A 488 -0.72 21.39 5.74
C ALA A 488 -1.28 20.14 6.43
N GLY A 489 -2.46 20.25 7.06
CA GLY A 489 -3.16 19.10 7.64
C GLY A 489 -2.37 18.38 8.73
N SER A 490 -2.64 17.09 8.90
CA SER A 490 -1.89 16.24 9.85
C SER A 490 -0.42 16.10 9.50
N TYR A 491 -0.05 16.22 8.22
CA TYR A 491 1.34 16.17 7.78
C TYR A 491 2.17 17.30 8.41
N ARG A 492 1.67 18.54 8.37
CA ARG A 492 2.32 19.69 9.01
C ARG A 492 2.32 19.65 10.54
N ARG A 493 1.37 18.92 11.14
CA ARG A 493 1.37 18.63 12.59
C ARG A 493 2.32 17.50 12.98
N GLY A 494 3.11 16.96 12.05
CA GLY A 494 4.11 15.93 12.33
C GLY A 494 3.53 14.54 12.57
N CYS A 495 2.34 14.23 12.07
CA CYS A 495 1.80 12.87 12.17
C CYS A 495 2.52 11.91 11.21
N GLU A 496 2.80 10.70 11.68
CA GLU A 496 3.37 9.59 10.89
C GLU A 496 2.45 9.11 9.76
N THR A 497 1.14 9.29 9.93
CA THR A 497 0.16 9.01 8.89
C THR A 497 -0.89 10.11 8.79
N SER A 498 -1.40 10.36 7.58
CA SER A 498 -2.48 11.32 7.30
C SER A 498 -3.73 10.63 6.73
N GLY A 499 -4.86 11.33 6.72
CA GLY A 499 -6.10 10.82 6.10
C GLY A 499 -6.23 11.24 4.64
N ASP A 500 -5.67 12.39 4.32
CA ASP A 500 -5.68 13.06 3.03
C ASP A 500 -4.46 13.99 2.94
N ILE A 501 -4.30 14.60 1.76
CA ILE A 501 -3.22 15.53 1.45
C ILE A 501 -3.82 16.93 1.30
N ASP A 502 -3.45 17.82 2.22
CA ASP A 502 -3.95 19.21 2.25
C ASP A 502 -2.88 20.15 1.71
N VAL A 503 -3.07 20.71 0.51
CA VAL A 503 -2.10 21.59 -0.16
C VAL A 503 -2.59 23.03 -0.14
N LEU A 504 -1.77 23.93 0.37
CA LEU A 504 -1.92 25.37 0.16
C LEU A 504 -1.02 25.84 -0.95
N LEU A 505 -1.58 26.58 -1.90
CA LEU A 505 -0.86 27.22 -3.01
C LEU A 505 -0.93 28.73 -2.85
N LYS A 506 0.23 29.35 -2.58
CA LYS A 506 0.40 30.78 -2.35
C LYS A 506 0.95 31.44 -3.61
N SER A 507 0.21 32.37 -4.20
CA SER A 507 0.68 33.18 -5.33
C SER A 507 -0.05 34.52 -5.41
N THR A 508 0.63 35.56 -5.91
CA THR A 508 0.01 36.85 -6.24
C THR A 508 -0.85 36.78 -7.50
N ASN A 509 -0.68 35.75 -8.33
CA ASN A 509 -1.39 35.56 -9.59
C ASN A 509 -2.45 34.46 -9.48
N LYS A 510 -3.73 34.87 -9.44
CA LYS A 510 -4.89 33.96 -9.35
C LYS A 510 -5.00 32.96 -10.51
N THR A 511 -4.38 33.24 -11.66
CA THR A 511 -4.42 32.32 -12.82
C THR A 511 -3.56 31.07 -12.62
N VAL A 512 -2.57 31.14 -11.73
CA VAL A 512 -1.67 30.02 -11.40
C VAL A 512 -2.45 28.82 -10.91
N PHE A 513 -3.44 29.03 -10.03
CA PHE A 513 -4.25 27.94 -9.49
C PHE A 513 -4.92 27.11 -10.59
N LYS A 514 -5.61 27.76 -11.54
CA LYS A 514 -6.27 27.06 -12.65
C LYS A 514 -5.29 26.32 -13.56
N ARG A 515 -4.15 26.95 -13.87
CA ARG A 515 -3.07 26.32 -14.65
C ARG A 515 -2.51 25.10 -13.92
N TYR A 516 -2.35 25.19 -12.61
CA TYR A 516 -1.83 24.15 -11.75
C TYR A 516 -2.75 22.93 -11.66
N ILE A 517 -4.03 23.14 -11.37
CA ILE A 517 -5.02 22.04 -11.38
C ILE A 517 -5.05 21.38 -12.77
N LYS A 518 -5.10 22.17 -13.85
CA LYS A 518 -5.07 21.63 -15.22
C LYS A 518 -3.82 20.79 -15.49
N ALA A 519 -2.63 21.29 -15.15
CA ALA A 519 -1.39 20.59 -15.41
C ALA A 519 -1.30 19.27 -14.64
N LEU A 520 -1.76 19.24 -13.38
CA LEU A 520 -1.82 18.02 -12.58
C LEU A 520 -2.83 17.00 -13.14
N SER A 521 -3.96 17.46 -13.69
CA SER A 521 -4.91 16.59 -14.39
C SER A 521 -4.34 16.05 -15.71
N ASP A 522 -3.62 16.89 -16.48
CA ASP A 522 -3.04 16.51 -17.77
C ASP A 522 -2.01 15.38 -17.63
N ILE A 523 -1.24 15.37 -16.54
CA ILE A 523 -0.30 14.27 -16.20
C ILE A 523 -0.97 13.08 -15.48
N ARG A 524 -2.30 13.10 -15.35
CA ARG A 524 -3.11 12.11 -14.61
C ARG A 524 -2.71 11.92 -13.15
N TYR A 525 -2.12 12.95 -12.52
CA TYR A 525 -1.91 12.95 -11.08
C TYR A 525 -3.24 13.17 -10.36
N LEU A 526 -4.06 14.12 -10.82
CA LEU A 526 -5.46 14.27 -10.40
C LEU A 526 -6.34 13.40 -11.29
N ILE A 527 -6.99 12.38 -10.71
CA ILE A 527 -7.69 11.32 -11.46
C ILE A 527 -9.21 11.43 -11.40
N ASP A 528 -9.78 12.04 -10.36
CA ASP A 528 -11.23 12.26 -10.23
C ASP A 528 -11.53 13.54 -9.44
N ASP A 529 -12.51 14.31 -9.91
CA ASP A 529 -12.88 15.60 -9.34
C ASP A 529 -14.11 15.47 -8.42
N LEU A 530 -13.94 15.79 -7.12
CA LEU A 530 -15.05 15.88 -6.16
C LEU A 530 -15.63 17.29 -6.10
N ALA A 531 -14.80 18.31 -6.29
CA ALA A 531 -15.18 19.70 -6.47
C ALA A 531 -14.03 20.49 -7.12
N ASN A 532 -14.33 21.28 -8.16
CA ASN A 532 -13.33 22.08 -8.86
C ASN A 532 -13.79 23.54 -8.93
N GLY A 533 -13.38 24.34 -7.94
CA GLY A 533 -13.75 25.75 -7.80
C GLY A 533 -12.65 26.70 -8.29
N THR A 534 -12.85 28.00 -8.07
CA THR A 534 -11.87 29.04 -8.47
C THR A 534 -10.75 29.25 -7.46
N LYS A 535 -10.98 28.89 -6.19
CA LYS A 535 -10.01 28.99 -5.09
C LYS A 535 -9.73 27.65 -4.40
N LYS A 536 -10.57 26.63 -4.59
CA LYS A 536 -10.43 25.33 -3.93
C LYS A 536 -10.73 24.20 -4.89
N TYR A 537 -9.89 23.18 -4.85
CA TYR A 537 -10.05 21.90 -5.51
C TYR A 537 -10.12 20.80 -4.45
N ASN A 538 -11.07 19.88 -4.60
CA ASN A 538 -11.12 18.63 -3.85
C ASN A 538 -11.21 17.51 -4.88
N GLY A 539 -10.33 16.52 -4.78
CA GLY A 539 -10.37 15.39 -5.70
C GLY A 539 -9.62 14.17 -5.17
N VAL A 540 -9.27 13.31 -6.10
CA VAL A 540 -8.48 12.11 -5.87
C VAL A 540 -7.19 12.25 -6.65
N SER A 541 -6.05 12.16 -5.96
CA SER A 541 -4.73 12.10 -6.56
C SER A 541 -4.20 10.67 -6.57
N LYS A 542 -3.17 10.45 -7.38
CA LYS A 542 -2.48 9.17 -7.46
C LYS A 542 -1.03 9.35 -7.92
N CYS A 543 -0.08 8.78 -7.20
CA CYS A 543 1.33 8.73 -7.60
C CYS A 543 1.56 7.58 -8.58
N GLY A 544 1.67 7.88 -9.87
CA GLY A 544 1.85 6.86 -10.91
C GLY A 544 0.57 6.05 -11.22
N LYS A 545 0.67 5.08 -12.13
CA LYS A 545 -0.49 4.28 -12.57
C LYS A 545 -0.95 3.22 -11.56
N ASP A 546 -0.06 2.77 -10.67
CA ASP A 546 -0.35 1.73 -9.67
C ASP A 546 -0.35 2.25 -8.23
N GLY A 547 -0.06 3.54 -8.03
CA GLY A 547 -0.20 4.19 -6.74
C GLY A 547 -1.63 4.09 -6.19
N LYS A 548 -1.77 4.24 -4.87
CA LYS A 548 -3.10 4.25 -4.25
C LYS A 548 -3.81 5.56 -4.55
N SER A 549 -5.12 5.47 -4.73
CA SER A 549 -5.96 6.65 -4.86
C SER A 549 -6.03 7.38 -3.52
N ARG A 550 -5.55 8.63 -3.46
CA ARG A 550 -5.50 9.42 -2.23
C ARG A 550 -6.41 10.63 -2.34
N ARG A 551 -7.09 10.99 -1.25
CA ARG A 551 -7.83 12.26 -1.21
C ARG A 551 -6.82 13.41 -1.17
N ILE A 552 -7.06 14.41 -2.01
CA ILE A 552 -6.29 15.64 -2.03
C ILE A 552 -7.23 16.86 -2.04
N ASP A 553 -6.86 17.86 -1.25
CA ASP A 553 -7.49 19.17 -1.20
C ASP A 553 -6.44 20.23 -1.51
N ILE A 554 -6.68 21.06 -2.54
CA ILE A 554 -5.75 22.13 -2.93
C ILE A 554 -6.48 23.46 -2.81
N MET A 555 -5.93 24.40 -2.03
CA MET A 555 -6.52 25.71 -1.82
C MET A 555 -5.54 26.83 -2.21
N TYR A 556 -6.02 27.75 -3.04
CA TYR A 556 -5.30 28.97 -3.41
C TYR A 556 -5.44 30.04 -2.32
N THR A 557 -4.34 30.73 -2.05
CA THR A 557 -4.28 31.88 -1.14
C THR A 557 -3.38 32.98 -1.69
N THR A 558 -3.71 34.23 -1.40
CA THR A 558 -2.79 35.36 -1.61
C THR A 558 -1.77 35.43 -0.47
N PRO A 559 -0.66 36.18 -0.62
CA PRO A 559 0.26 36.42 0.49
C PRO A 559 -0.40 37.00 1.74
N ASP A 560 -1.35 37.93 1.59
CA ASP A 560 -2.07 38.55 2.71
C ASP A 560 -3.09 37.63 3.39
N GLU A 561 -3.60 36.65 2.65
CA GLU A 561 -4.52 35.62 3.17
C GLU A 561 -3.74 34.46 3.82
N TYR A 562 -2.46 34.27 3.46
CA TYR A 562 -1.68 33.06 3.78
C TYR A 562 -1.61 32.73 5.27
N PRO A 563 -1.34 33.67 6.21
CA PRO A 563 -1.27 33.34 7.63
C PRO A 563 -2.57 32.73 8.19
N PHE A 564 -3.71 33.22 7.72
CA PHE A 564 -5.02 32.70 8.11
C PHE A 564 -5.29 31.35 7.46
N ALA A 565 -4.91 31.22 6.19
CA ALA A 565 -5.10 30.01 5.42
C ALA A 565 -4.27 28.85 5.99
N ILE A 566 -2.97 29.06 6.25
CA ILE A 566 -2.09 28.02 6.80
C ILE A 566 -2.49 27.61 8.21
N LEU A 567 -2.91 28.56 9.05
CA LEU A 567 -3.46 28.26 10.38
C LEU A 567 -4.71 27.38 10.28
N TYR A 568 -5.66 27.75 9.41
CA TYR A 568 -6.88 27.00 9.16
C TYR A 568 -6.61 25.59 8.61
N PHE A 569 -5.77 25.48 7.58
CA PHE A 569 -5.49 24.21 6.90
C PHE A 569 -4.57 23.29 7.71
N THR A 570 -3.76 23.83 8.62
CA THR A 570 -2.98 23.02 9.58
C THR A 570 -3.89 22.33 10.57
N GLY A 571 -4.96 22.98 11.03
CA GLY A 571 -5.85 22.41 12.04
C GLY A 571 -5.13 22.16 13.39
N SER A 572 -5.58 21.21 14.21
CA SER A 572 -6.68 20.26 13.98
C SER A 572 -8.07 20.92 13.91
N LYS A 573 -9.12 20.17 13.53
CA LYS A 573 -10.51 20.67 13.55
C LYS A 573 -10.91 21.19 14.93
N ASP A 574 -10.53 20.46 15.98
CA ASP A 574 -10.86 20.82 17.36
C ASP A 574 -10.10 22.07 17.80
N PHE A 575 -8.82 22.18 17.42
CA PHE A 575 -8.03 23.39 17.63
C PHE A 575 -8.65 24.60 16.95
N ASN A 576 -8.97 24.50 15.65
CA ASN A 576 -9.63 25.58 14.91
C ASN A 576 -10.96 25.99 15.54
N THR A 577 -11.75 25.03 16.02
CA THR A 577 -13.04 25.30 16.67
C THR A 577 -12.83 26.06 17.98
N LYS A 578 -11.88 25.63 18.82
CA LYS A 578 -11.54 26.32 20.07
C LYS A 578 -11.02 27.73 19.81
N MET A 579 -10.07 27.87 18.89
CA MET A 579 -9.48 29.17 18.55
C MET A 579 -10.53 30.14 18.01
N ARG A 580 -11.44 29.68 17.13
CA ARG A 580 -12.54 30.52 16.64
C ARG A 580 -13.50 30.93 17.75
N ASN A 581 -13.79 30.05 18.72
CA ASN A 581 -14.61 30.41 19.86
C ASN A 581 -13.94 31.49 20.73
N GLU A 582 -12.64 31.35 21.00
CA GLU A 582 -11.88 32.35 21.75
C GLU A 582 -11.79 33.70 21.02
N VAL A 583 -11.62 33.68 19.70
CA VAL A 583 -11.70 34.88 18.85
C VAL A 583 -13.09 35.53 18.94
N ASN A 584 -14.16 34.73 18.90
CA ASN A 584 -15.54 35.23 19.04
C ASN A 584 -15.81 35.84 20.42
N GLU A 585 -15.26 35.27 21.49
CA GLU A 585 -15.35 35.82 22.86
C GLU A 585 -14.65 37.19 22.97
N LYS A 586 -13.64 37.45 22.13
CA LYS A 586 -12.96 38.75 22.01
C LYS A 586 -13.68 39.74 21.07
N GLY A 587 -14.89 39.43 20.61
CA GLY A 587 -15.67 40.30 19.72
C GLY A 587 -15.18 40.33 18.27
N LEU A 588 -14.34 39.36 17.88
CA LEU A 588 -13.76 39.24 16.55
C LEU A 588 -14.28 37.97 15.87
N SER A 589 -14.07 37.84 14.57
CA SER A 589 -14.42 36.66 13.78
C SER A 589 -13.26 36.33 12.85
N MET A 590 -12.80 35.08 12.87
CA MET A 590 -11.68 34.62 12.03
C MET A 590 -12.12 33.50 11.09
N ASN A 591 -11.75 33.65 9.82
CA ASN A 591 -11.86 32.61 8.81
C ASN A 591 -10.48 32.36 8.16
N GLU A 592 -10.44 31.56 7.11
CA GLU A 592 -9.22 31.21 6.39
C GLU A 592 -8.62 32.35 5.54
N TYR A 593 -9.27 33.52 5.47
CA TYR A 593 -8.84 34.67 4.66
C TYR A 593 -8.44 35.88 5.51
N CYS A 594 -9.13 36.12 6.62
CA CYS A 594 -8.89 37.30 7.47
C CYS A 594 -9.46 37.17 8.88
N LEU A 595 -9.10 38.18 9.68
CA LEU A 595 -9.75 38.56 10.94
C LEU A 595 -10.67 39.77 10.68
N SER A 596 -11.87 39.75 11.23
CA SER A 596 -12.87 40.80 11.10
C SER A 596 -13.53 41.10 12.44
N ASP A 597 -14.13 42.29 12.58
CA ASP A 597 -15.00 42.61 13.71
C ASP A 597 -16.30 41.78 13.64
N SER A 598 -16.74 41.21 14.76
CA SER A 598 -17.91 40.33 14.77
C SER A 598 -19.23 41.06 14.53
N ASN A 599 -19.32 42.35 14.86
CA ASN A 599 -20.53 43.15 14.71
C ASN A 599 -20.59 43.81 13.33
N THR A 600 -19.53 44.54 12.94
CA THR A 600 -19.51 45.32 11.69
C THR A 600 -19.16 44.46 10.48
N LYS A 601 -18.54 43.28 10.69
CA LYS A 601 -17.96 42.42 9.66
C LYS A 601 -16.81 43.06 8.87
N GLU A 602 -16.33 44.23 9.29
CA GLU A 602 -15.19 44.90 8.66
C GLU A 602 -13.90 44.16 8.96
N ARG A 603 -13.02 44.08 7.96
CA ARG A 603 -11.70 43.44 8.09
C ARG A 603 -10.83 44.28 9.02
N ILE A 604 -10.14 43.61 9.94
CA ILE A 604 -9.17 44.27 10.82
C ILE A 604 -8.03 44.84 9.98
N ASN A 605 -7.79 46.14 10.13
CA ASN A 605 -6.70 46.85 9.45
C ASN A 605 -5.36 46.61 10.17
N HIS A 606 -4.88 45.38 10.09
CA HIS A 606 -3.59 44.95 10.62
C HIS A 606 -2.90 44.03 9.59
N THR A 607 -1.59 44.16 9.42
CA THR A 607 -0.82 43.32 8.51
C THR A 607 -0.35 42.06 9.24
N PHE A 608 -0.76 40.90 8.74
CA PHE A 608 -0.32 39.60 9.23
C PHE A 608 0.59 38.98 8.16
N ARG A 609 1.82 38.63 8.53
CA ARG A 609 2.81 38.03 7.62
C ARG A 609 3.04 36.55 7.92
N VAL A 610 2.92 36.17 9.19
CA VAL A 610 3.08 34.79 9.67
C VAL A 610 1.97 34.43 10.67
N GLU A 611 1.83 33.15 10.99
CA GLU A 611 0.78 32.67 11.92
C GLU A 611 0.91 33.33 13.29
N GLU A 612 2.14 33.48 13.77
CA GLU A 612 2.50 34.06 15.07
C GLU A 612 1.94 35.47 15.24
N ASP A 613 1.80 36.25 14.16
CA ASP A 613 1.21 37.59 14.20
C ASP A 613 -0.26 37.54 14.64
N ILE A 614 -1.00 36.49 14.25
CA ILE A 614 -2.40 36.28 14.63
C ILE A 614 -2.48 36.03 16.14
N PHE A 615 -1.64 35.15 16.66
CA PHE A 615 -1.61 34.83 18.09
C PHE A 615 -1.22 36.03 18.93
N LYS A 616 -0.20 36.78 18.48
CA LYS A 616 0.23 38.02 19.13
C LYS A 616 -0.87 39.08 19.14
N TYR A 617 -1.58 39.27 18.02
CA TYR A 617 -2.68 40.23 17.95
C TYR A 617 -3.83 39.87 18.88
N LEU A 618 -4.12 38.58 19.01
CA LEU A 618 -5.18 38.06 19.88
C LEU A 618 -4.76 37.98 21.35
N ASP A 619 -3.50 38.29 21.70
CA ASP A 619 -2.91 38.13 23.02
C ASP A 619 -3.07 36.70 23.56
N ILE A 620 -2.69 35.72 22.74
CA ILE A 620 -2.68 34.29 23.07
C ILE A 620 -1.31 33.70 22.82
N GLN A 621 -0.93 32.69 23.62
CA GLN A 621 0.35 32.01 23.45
C GLN A 621 0.38 31.28 22.11
N TYR A 622 1.46 31.45 21.34
CA TYR A 622 1.65 30.71 20.11
C TYR A 622 1.75 29.20 20.36
N VAL A 623 1.03 28.43 19.56
CA VAL A 623 1.04 26.97 19.61
C VAL A 623 1.66 26.44 18.32
N GLU A 624 2.78 25.73 18.47
CA GLU A 624 3.45 25.06 17.35
C GLU A 624 2.53 24.06 16.65
N PRO A 625 2.62 23.88 15.32
CA PRO A 625 1.79 22.93 14.58
C PRO A 625 1.72 21.52 15.18
N THR A 626 2.84 21.01 15.70
CA THR A 626 2.94 19.68 16.32
C THR A 626 2.19 19.55 17.65
N LYS A 627 1.69 20.65 18.20
CA LYS A 627 0.94 20.73 19.46
C LYS A 627 -0.55 21.10 19.26
N ARG A 628 -1.06 21.08 18.02
CA ARG A 628 -2.44 21.48 17.65
C ARG A 628 -3.40 20.31 17.36
#